data_AF-A0A1W0A2D9-F1
#
_entry.id   AF-A0A1W0A2D9-F1
#
_cell.length_a   1.000
_cell.length_b   1.000
_cell.length_c   1.000
_cell.angle_alpha   90.00
_cell.angle_beta   90.00
_cell.angle_gamma   90.00
#
_symmetry.space_group_name_H-M   'P 1'
#
loop_
_entity.id
_entity.type
_entity.pdbx_description
1 polymer ?
#
loop_
_entity_poly.entity_id
_entity_poly.type
_entity_poly.pdbx_seq_one_letter_code
_entity_poly.pdbx_strand_id
1 'polypeptide(L)'
;MAPTVDDFLHDGSEAFHASLAAQLEASRGQAMPQMEIRFQDLFISAEVAVATKDGHELPTLYNHAKKMVMGLFHSKRSIRKDVLHPMSGVFKPSTTTLVLGQPGSGKSSLMKILSGRFPMHKNITVGGSMTFNGAPIYKVQHQLPQFVAYINQRDFHYPTLSVKETLEFAHACAGGAAVPQRVLDSLQYGSPEENAQAKSLIQSLYNVYPDIITRQMGLEICKDTIVGNGMLRGVSGGERKRVTIGEMEFGMKQVSFMDEIS
;
A
#
# COMPACT_ATOMS: atom_id res chain seq x y z
N MET A 1 16.46 -28.16 14.22
CA MET A 1 16.29 -27.85 12.79
C MET A 1 15.41 -26.62 12.74
N ALA A 2 15.73 -25.59 11.95
CA ALA A 2 14.81 -24.46 11.79
C ALA A 2 13.56 -24.96 11.05
N PRO A 3 12.34 -24.55 11.46
CA PRO A 3 11.12 -25.00 10.79
C PRO A 3 11.09 -24.48 9.35
N THR A 4 10.56 -25.33 8.48
CA THR A 4 10.43 -25.11 7.04
C THR A 4 9.05 -24.53 6.71
N VAL A 5 8.88 -24.08 5.46
CA VAL A 5 7.58 -23.59 4.96
C VAL A 5 6.49 -24.66 5.05
N ASP A 6 6.87 -25.93 4.84
CA ASP A 6 5.94 -27.06 4.95
C ASP A 6 5.44 -27.23 6.38
N ASP A 7 6.29 -26.98 7.39
CA ASP A 7 5.89 -27.02 8.80
C ASP A 7 4.87 -25.92 9.14
N PHE A 8 4.98 -24.74 8.50
CA PHE A 8 4.05 -23.63 8.73
C PHE A 8 2.73 -23.78 7.97
N LEU A 9 2.76 -24.28 6.73
CA LEU A 9 1.61 -24.30 5.83
C LEU A 9 0.99 -25.69 5.65
N HIS A 10 1.40 -26.68 6.44
CA HIS A 10 0.89 -28.06 6.44
C HIS A 10 -0.64 -28.14 6.51
N ASP A 11 -1.27 -27.40 7.42
CA ASP A 11 -2.74 -27.37 7.60
C ASP A 11 -3.43 -26.33 6.71
N GLY A 12 -2.69 -25.70 5.80
CA GLY A 12 -3.14 -24.60 4.96
C GLY A 12 -3.03 -23.22 5.63
N SER A 13 -3.25 -22.19 4.82
CA SER A 13 -3.00 -20.78 5.18
C SER A 13 -3.91 -20.29 6.32
N GLU A 14 -5.17 -20.70 6.34
CA GLU A 14 -6.15 -20.25 7.34
C GLU A 14 -5.80 -20.78 8.74
N ALA A 15 -5.52 -22.08 8.84
CA ALA A 15 -5.10 -22.72 10.09
C ALA A 15 -3.78 -22.13 10.59
N PHE A 16 -2.82 -21.89 9.69
CA PHE A 16 -1.57 -21.21 10.00
C PHE A 16 -1.81 -19.83 10.63
N HIS A 17 -2.61 -18.97 10.00
CA HIS A 17 -2.88 -17.63 10.52
C HIS A 17 -3.66 -17.65 11.84
N ALA A 18 -4.62 -18.56 12.00
CA ALA A 18 -5.37 -18.72 13.24
C ALA A 18 -4.48 -19.18 14.40
N SER A 19 -3.61 -20.18 14.17
CA SER A 19 -2.65 -20.69 15.15
C SER A 19 -1.63 -19.62 15.55
N LEU A 20 -1.08 -18.90 14.56
CA LEU A 20 -0.16 -17.79 14.79
C LEU A 20 -0.82 -16.70 15.64
N ALA A 21 -2.06 -16.30 15.31
CA ALA A 21 -2.79 -15.30 16.09
C ALA A 21 -3.00 -15.76 17.53
N ALA A 22 -3.48 -16.99 17.74
CA ALA A 22 -3.75 -17.53 19.08
C ALA A 22 -2.49 -17.54 19.97
N GLN A 23 -1.35 -18.00 19.44
CA GLN A 23 -0.09 -18.04 20.20
C GLN A 23 0.45 -16.64 20.51
N LEU A 24 0.36 -15.72 19.55
CA LEU A 24 0.79 -14.34 19.77
C LEU A 24 -0.12 -13.60 20.76
N GLU A 25 -1.43 -13.76 20.67
CA GLU A 25 -2.39 -13.13 21.59
C GLU A 25 -2.23 -13.63 23.03
N ALA A 26 -2.02 -14.95 23.21
CA ALA A 26 -1.74 -15.54 24.51
C ALA A 26 -0.49 -14.93 25.16
N SER A 27 0.59 -14.77 24.39
CA SER A 27 1.84 -14.18 24.89
C SER A 27 1.78 -12.65 25.07
N ARG A 28 0.99 -11.95 24.23
CA ARG A 28 0.80 -10.49 24.31
C ARG A 28 -0.19 -10.07 25.40
N GLY A 29 -1.07 -10.97 25.83
CA GLY A 29 -2.17 -10.66 26.75
C GLY A 29 -3.23 -9.71 26.16
N GLN A 30 -3.21 -9.50 24.84
CA GLN A 30 -4.13 -8.62 24.11
C GLN A 30 -4.35 -9.17 22.71
N ALA A 31 -5.52 -8.87 22.14
CA ALA A 31 -5.85 -9.20 20.75
C ALA A 31 -4.84 -8.58 19.77
N MET A 32 -4.70 -9.22 18.60
CA MET A 32 -3.88 -8.70 17.52
C MET A 32 -4.34 -7.29 17.12
N PRO A 33 -3.40 -6.38 16.78
CA PRO A 33 -3.74 -5.01 16.50
C PRO A 33 -4.59 -4.92 15.23
N GLN A 34 -5.71 -4.22 15.34
CA GLN A 34 -6.67 -3.98 14.27
C GLN A 34 -6.65 -2.50 13.85
N MET A 35 -7.08 -2.21 12.63
CA MET A 35 -7.13 -0.85 12.10
C MET A 35 -8.52 -0.52 11.53
N GLU A 36 -9.23 0.38 12.19
CA GLU A 36 -10.42 1.05 11.67
C GLU A 36 -10.00 2.38 11.02
N ILE A 37 -10.50 2.63 9.81
CA ILE A 37 -10.36 3.93 9.15
C ILE A 37 -11.74 4.57 9.04
N ARG A 38 -11.88 5.80 9.55
CA ARG A 38 -13.11 6.57 9.48
C ARG A 38 -12.85 7.91 8.83
N PHE A 39 -13.78 8.34 7.98
CA PHE A 39 -13.73 9.64 7.36
C PHE A 39 -15.12 10.28 7.35
N GLN A 40 -15.16 11.60 7.54
CA GLN A 40 -16.40 12.40 7.56
C GLN A 40 -16.24 13.62 6.66
N ASP A 41 -17.22 13.81 5.78
CA ASP A 41 -17.30 14.90 4.80
C ASP A 41 -15.98 15.09 4.05
N LEU A 42 -15.29 13.98 3.76
CA LEU A 42 -14.02 13.97 3.06
C LEU A 42 -14.26 14.43 1.63
N PHE A 43 -13.57 15.48 1.22
CA PHE A 43 -13.63 15.99 -0.15
C PHE A 43 -12.23 16.34 -0.66
N ILE A 44 -12.07 16.30 -1.97
CA ILE A 44 -10.85 16.69 -2.66
C ILE A 44 -11.27 17.57 -3.83
N SER A 45 -10.69 18.76 -3.92
CA SER A 45 -10.87 19.67 -5.05
C SER A 45 -9.53 20.16 -5.56
N ALA A 46 -9.45 20.45 -6.86
CA ALA A 46 -8.25 20.96 -7.50
C ALA A 46 -8.59 22.18 -8.35
N GLU A 47 -7.78 23.23 -8.25
CA GLU A 47 -7.80 24.34 -9.19
C GLU A 47 -7.02 23.95 -10.45
N VAL A 48 -7.71 23.93 -11.59
CA VAL A 48 -7.13 23.58 -12.88
C VAL A 48 -7.10 24.82 -13.75
N ALA A 49 -5.92 25.18 -14.23
CA ALA A 49 -5.79 26.27 -15.20
C ALA A 49 -6.52 25.87 -16.50
N VAL A 50 -7.44 26.73 -16.95
CA VAL A 50 -8.10 26.53 -18.24
C VAL A 50 -7.10 26.92 -19.31
N ALA A 51 -6.65 25.93 -20.08
CA ALA A 51 -6.00 26.23 -21.35
C ALA A 51 -7.05 26.86 -22.26
N THR A 52 -6.97 28.18 -22.47
CA THR A 52 -7.64 28.79 -23.61
C THR A 52 -7.06 28.12 -24.84
N LYS A 53 -7.90 27.49 -25.66
CA LYS A 53 -7.52 27.07 -27.00
C LYS A 53 -7.30 28.35 -27.81
N ASP A 54 -6.17 29.00 -27.61
CA ASP A 54 -5.66 29.92 -28.61
C ASP A 54 -5.31 29.02 -29.79
N GLY A 55 -6.06 29.18 -30.88
CA GLY A 55 -5.92 28.39 -32.09
C GLY A 55 -4.47 28.32 -32.56
N HIS A 56 -4.18 27.37 -33.44
CA HIS A 56 -2.87 27.19 -34.07
C HIS A 56 -2.45 28.43 -34.89
N GLU A 57 -2.12 29.53 -34.23
CA GLU A 57 -1.52 30.71 -34.85
C GLU A 57 -0.03 30.43 -35.02
N LEU A 58 0.45 30.57 -36.26
CA LEU A 58 1.84 30.37 -36.62
C LEU A 58 2.76 31.23 -35.71
N PRO A 59 3.90 30.69 -35.27
CA PRO A 59 4.82 31.40 -34.38
C PRO A 59 5.55 32.50 -35.16
N THR A 60 4.97 33.70 -35.19
CA THR A 60 5.63 34.92 -35.68
C THR A 60 6.14 35.74 -34.50
N LEU A 61 7.16 36.56 -34.73
CA LEU A 61 7.72 37.48 -33.71
C LEU A 61 6.64 38.40 -33.12
N TYR A 62 5.68 38.83 -33.94
CA TYR A 62 4.52 39.60 -33.51
C TYR A 62 3.62 38.82 -32.55
N ASN A 63 3.30 37.56 -32.88
CA ASN A 63 2.48 36.71 -32.02
C ASN A 63 3.18 36.38 -30.70
N HIS A 64 4.51 36.28 -30.69
CA HIS A 64 5.28 36.05 -29.46
C HIS A 64 5.33 37.31 -28.57
N ALA A 65 5.56 38.49 -29.16
CA ALA A 65 5.50 39.78 -28.45
C ALA A 65 4.10 40.06 -27.89
N LYS A 66 3.05 39.82 -28.70
CA LYS A 66 1.65 39.94 -28.28
C LYS A 66 1.32 38.98 -27.14
N LYS A 67 1.79 37.72 -27.18
CA LYS A 67 1.63 36.75 -26.08
C LYS A 67 2.37 37.15 -24.81
N MET A 68 3.57 37.75 -24.92
CA MET A 68 4.29 38.27 -23.75
C MET A 68 3.55 39.44 -23.09
N VAL A 69 3.09 40.40 -23.89
CA VAL A 69 2.33 41.56 -23.39
C VAL A 69 0.98 41.10 -22.82
N MET A 70 0.24 40.26 -23.54
CA MET A 70 -1.04 39.72 -23.04
C MET A 70 -0.86 38.81 -21.82
N GLY A 71 0.27 38.10 -21.71
CA GLY A 71 0.61 37.24 -20.57
C GLY A 71 0.90 38.00 -19.27
N LEU A 72 1.28 39.29 -19.36
CA LEU A 72 1.43 40.19 -18.21
C LEU A 72 0.08 40.68 -17.67
N PHE A 73 -0.98 40.65 -18.48
CA PHE A 73 -2.32 41.14 -18.13
C PHE A 73 -3.40 40.04 -18.03
N HIS A 74 -3.11 38.81 -18.43
CA HIS A 74 -4.03 37.68 -18.30
C HIS A 74 -3.92 37.04 -16.92
N SER A 75 -4.94 37.26 -16.08
CA SER A 75 -5.21 36.37 -14.96
C SER A 75 -5.44 34.96 -15.50
N LYS A 76 -4.63 33.99 -15.06
CA LYS A 76 -4.84 32.58 -15.40
C LYS A 76 -6.21 32.18 -14.88
N ARG A 77 -7.19 32.05 -15.77
CA ARG A 77 -8.53 31.59 -15.42
C ARG A 77 -8.43 30.15 -14.92
N SER A 78 -8.55 29.95 -13.61
CA SER A 78 -8.64 28.63 -13.00
C SER A 78 -10.12 28.24 -12.83
N ILE A 79 -10.42 26.96 -13.03
CA ILE A 79 -11.70 26.36 -12.68
C ILE A 79 -11.44 25.39 -11.53
N ARG A 80 -12.25 25.47 -10.48
CA ARG A 80 -12.29 24.46 -9.43
C ARG A 80 -12.94 23.19 -9.99
N LYS A 81 -12.22 22.09 -9.91
CA LYS A 81 -12.70 20.75 -10.25
C LYS A 81 -12.75 19.92 -8.97
N ASP A 82 -13.94 19.47 -8.60
CA ASP A 82 -14.10 18.54 -7.49
C ASP A 82 -13.71 17.13 -7.97
N VAL A 83 -12.72 16.55 -7.30
CA VAL A 83 -12.17 15.21 -7.56
C VAL A 83 -12.91 14.17 -6.73
N LEU A 84 -13.19 14.51 -5.47
CA LEU A 84 -13.99 13.72 -4.55
C LEU A 84 -15.04 14.66 -3.95
N HIS A 85 -16.32 14.35 -4.17
CA HIS A 85 -17.42 15.06 -3.52
C HIS A 85 -17.46 14.67 -2.03
N PRO A 86 -17.98 15.53 -1.14
CA PRO A 86 -18.06 15.24 0.29
C PRO A 86 -18.69 13.87 0.55
N MET A 87 -17.95 12.98 1.21
CA MET A 87 -18.40 11.64 1.54
C MET A 87 -17.93 11.21 2.93
N SER A 88 -18.71 10.34 3.56
CA SER A 88 -18.47 9.82 4.91
C SER A 88 -18.52 8.30 4.88
N GLY A 89 -17.69 7.64 5.68
CA GLY A 89 -17.62 6.18 5.69
C GLY A 89 -16.67 5.62 6.74
N VAL A 90 -16.74 4.30 6.90
CA VAL A 90 -15.91 3.53 7.83
C VAL A 90 -15.46 2.25 7.15
N PHE A 91 -14.15 2.01 7.14
CA PHE A 91 -13.56 0.72 6.82
C PHE A 91 -13.29 -0.02 8.12
N LYS A 92 -14.04 -1.11 8.34
CA LYS A 92 -13.92 -1.92 9.55
C LYS A 92 -12.72 -2.87 9.44
N PRO A 93 -12.04 -3.17 10.55
CA PRO A 93 -11.02 -4.21 10.59
C PRO A 93 -11.55 -5.56 10.10
N SER A 94 -10.65 -6.39 9.57
CA SER A 94 -10.97 -7.77 9.15
C SER A 94 -12.10 -7.87 8.12
N THR A 95 -12.26 -6.84 7.27
CA THR A 95 -13.21 -6.84 6.16
C THR A 95 -12.53 -6.47 4.86
N THR A 96 -13.02 -7.04 3.75
CA THR A 96 -12.65 -6.61 2.40
C THR A 96 -13.74 -5.68 1.88
N THR A 97 -13.38 -4.47 1.48
CA THR A 97 -14.33 -3.50 0.89
C THR A 97 -14.04 -3.29 -0.59
N LEU A 98 -15.01 -3.64 -1.43
CA LEU A 98 -14.95 -3.41 -2.87
C LEU A 98 -15.45 -1.99 -3.21
N VAL A 99 -14.57 -1.14 -3.74
CA VAL A 99 -14.91 0.22 -4.16
C VAL A 99 -15.17 0.26 -5.67
N LEU A 100 -16.43 0.44 -6.06
CA LEU A 100 -16.87 0.50 -7.45
C LEU A 100 -17.24 1.92 -7.88
N GLY A 101 -16.98 2.24 -9.14
CA GLY A 101 -17.31 3.54 -9.73
C GLY A 101 -16.74 3.68 -11.13
N GLN A 102 -17.35 4.55 -11.94
CA GLN A 102 -16.90 4.82 -13.31
C GLN A 102 -15.46 5.35 -13.37
N PRO A 103 -14.77 5.26 -14.53
CA PRO A 103 -13.48 5.92 -14.72
C PRO A 103 -13.56 7.41 -14.35
N GLY A 104 -12.56 7.92 -13.62
CA GLY A 104 -12.54 9.31 -13.15
C GLY A 104 -13.44 9.63 -11.95
N SER A 105 -14.14 8.65 -11.34
CA SER A 105 -14.99 8.88 -10.16
C SER A 105 -14.23 9.13 -8.83
N GLY A 106 -12.90 9.22 -8.86
CA GLY A 106 -12.09 9.48 -7.67
C GLY A 106 -11.72 8.25 -6.82
N LYS A 107 -11.91 7.01 -7.29
CA LYS A 107 -11.54 5.78 -6.54
C LYS A 107 -10.08 5.77 -6.10
N SER A 108 -9.16 5.91 -7.05
CA SER A 108 -7.72 5.98 -6.80
C SER A 108 -7.36 7.19 -5.93
N SER A 109 -8.07 8.30 -6.08
CA SER A 109 -7.89 9.49 -5.23
C SER A 109 -8.27 9.23 -3.78
N LEU A 110 -9.40 8.55 -3.55
CA LEU A 110 -9.85 8.10 -2.23
C LEU A 110 -8.83 7.15 -1.60
N MET A 111 -8.39 6.12 -2.32
CA MET A 111 -7.40 5.17 -1.79
C MET A 111 -6.06 5.87 -1.48
N LYS A 112 -5.59 6.76 -2.35
CA LYS A 112 -4.34 7.50 -2.14
C LYS A 112 -4.40 8.46 -0.95
N ILE A 113 -5.53 9.16 -0.75
CA ILE A 113 -5.64 10.09 0.40
C ILE A 113 -5.67 9.33 1.71
N LEU A 114 -6.41 8.22 1.77
CA LEU A 114 -6.47 7.34 2.95
C LEU A 114 -5.15 6.63 3.19
N SER A 115 -4.39 6.28 2.15
CA SER A 115 -3.07 5.68 2.32
C SER A 115 -1.95 6.68 2.61
N GLY A 116 -2.26 7.99 2.71
CA GLY A 116 -1.27 9.05 2.88
C GLY A 116 -0.34 9.26 1.68
N ARG A 117 -0.72 8.77 0.49
CA ARG A 117 0.06 8.84 -0.77
C ARG A 117 -0.54 9.78 -1.81
N PHE A 118 -1.54 10.57 -1.43
CA PHE A 118 -2.10 11.57 -2.33
C PHE A 118 -1.11 12.72 -2.53
N PRO A 119 -0.76 13.07 -3.78
CA PRO A 119 0.18 14.15 -4.04
C PRO A 119 -0.46 15.50 -3.68
N MET A 120 0.05 16.14 -2.63
CA MET A 120 -0.42 17.44 -2.18
C MET A 120 0.33 18.56 -2.92
N HIS A 121 -0.36 19.18 -3.88
CA HIS A 121 0.11 20.35 -4.61
C HIS A 121 -0.62 21.61 -4.15
N LYS A 122 -0.06 22.80 -4.43
CA LYS A 122 -0.63 24.10 -3.99
C LYS A 122 -2.04 24.35 -4.51
N ASN A 123 -2.40 23.75 -5.64
CA ASN A 123 -3.71 23.89 -6.27
C ASN A 123 -4.73 22.85 -5.77
N ILE A 124 -4.40 22.06 -4.75
CA ILE A 124 -5.26 21.00 -4.22
C ILE A 124 -5.75 21.39 -2.84
N THR A 125 -7.06 21.26 -2.63
CA THR A 125 -7.70 21.43 -1.34
C THR A 125 -8.34 20.10 -0.92
N VAL A 126 -7.92 19.61 0.23
CA VAL A 126 -8.53 18.46 0.92
C VAL A 126 -9.20 18.98 2.17
N GLY A 127 -10.44 18.56 2.42
CA GLY A 127 -11.15 18.89 3.65
C GLY A 127 -11.97 17.71 4.16
N GLY A 128 -12.73 17.95 5.22
CA GLY A 128 -13.33 16.89 6.04
C GLY A 128 -12.37 16.38 7.12
N SER A 129 -12.72 15.27 7.76
CA SER A 129 -11.89 14.64 8.80
C SER A 129 -11.61 13.17 8.49
N MET A 130 -10.45 12.69 8.93
CA MET A 130 -10.03 11.29 8.81
C MET A 130 -9.36 10.83 10.10
N THR A 131 -9.73 9.66 10.58
CA THR A 131 -9.16 9.03 11.78
C THR A 131 -8.79 7.58 11.54
N PHE A 132 -7.75 7.13 12.23
CA PHE A 132 -7.23 5.77 12.28
C PHE A 132 -7.33 5.30 13.73
N ASN A 133 -8.21 4.35 14.04
CA ASN A 133 -8.55 3.96 15.42
C ASN A 133 -8.89 5.17 16.32
N GLY A 134 -9.61 6.16 15.78
CA GLY A 134 -9.94 7.40 16.48
C GLY A 134 -8.82 8.45 16.54
N ALA A 135 -7.57 8.09 16.21
CA ALA A 135 -6.48 9.04 16.13
C ALA A 135 -6.58 9.86 14.82
N PRO A 136 -6.56 11.19 14.86
CA PRO A 136 -6.66 12.00 13.65
C PRO A 136 -5.41 11.86 12.78
N ILE A 137 -5.60 11.92 11.45
CA ILE A 137 -4.55 11.62 10.46
C ILE A 137 -3.24 12.39 10.68
N TYR A 138 -3.31 13.67 11.09
CA TYR A 138 -2.12 14.50 11.30
C TYR A 138 -1.20 13.97 12.42
N LYS A 139 -1.70 13.15 13.35
CA LYS A 139 -0.90 12.51 14.40
C LYS A 139 -0.18 11.25 13.92
N VAL A 140 -0.75 10.57 12.92
CA VAL A 140 -0.25 9.26 12.44
C VAL A 140 0.38 9.33 11.05
N GLN A 141 0.35 10.49 10.39
CA GLN A 141 0.76 10.66 9.00
C GLN A 141 2.17 10.12 8.71
N HIS A 142 3.13 10.38 9.59
CA HIS A 142 4.52 9.91 9.45
C HIS A 142 4.67 8.39 9.65
N GLN A 143 3.69 7.76 10.30
CA GLN A 143 3.68 6.32 10.60
C GLN A 143 2.82 5.53 9.61
N LEU A 144 1.94 6.19 8.83
CA LEU A 144 1.07 5.53 7.85
C LEU A 144 1.81 4.52 6.96
N PRO A 145 3.00 4.81 6.38
CA PRO A 145 3.70 3.85 5.53
C PRO A 145 4.11 2.55 6.26
N GLN A 146 4.20 2.59 7.59
CA GLN A 146 4.59 1.43 8.40
C GLN A 146 3.48 0.38 8.45
N PHE A 147 2.21 0.83 8.53
CA PHE A 147 1.05 -0.05 8.69
C PHE A 147 0.04 -0.01 7.52
N VAL A 148 0.23 0.85 6.52
CA VAL A 148 -0.61 0.93 5.31
C VAL A 148 0.18 0.60 4.04
N ALA A 149 -0.19 -0.50 3.39
CA ALA A 149 0.23 -0.84 2.04
C ALA A 149 -0.67 -0.17 0.99
N TYR A 150 -0.07 0.23 -0.12
CA TYR A 150 -0.80 0.74 -1.29
C TYR A 150 -0.20 0.11 -2.54
N ILE A 151 -0.95 -0.82 -3.12
CA ILE A 151 -0.61 -1.52 -4.34
C ILE A 151 -1.10 -0.67 -5.51
N ASN A 152 -0.15 -0.20 -6.32
CA ASN A 152 -0.42 0.64 -7.47
C ASN A 152 -1.11 -0.16 -8.59
N GLN A 153 -1.78 0.56 -9.49
CA GLN A 153 -2.33 0.00 -10.73
C GLN A 153 -1.24 -0.59 -11.62
N ARG A 154 -0.07 0.05 -11.66
CA ARG A 154 1.09 -0.38 -12.43
C ARG A 154 2.10 -1.06 -11.52
N ASP A 155 2.62 -2.19 -12.00
CA ASP A 155 3.65 -2.96 -11.33
C ASP A 155 5.03 -2.49 -11.82
N PHE A 156 5.86 -2.01 -10.91
CA PHE A 156 7.23 -1.58 -11.20
C PHE A 156 8.21 -2.47 -10.45
N HIS A 157 8.98 -3.24 -11.21
CA HIS A 157 9.96 -4.19 -10.68
C HIS A 157 11.31 -4.02 -11.38
N TYR A 158 12.38 -4.45 -10.72
CA TYR A 158 13.66 -4.67 -11.39
C TYR A 158 13.51 -5.87 -12.34
N PRO A 159 13.64 -5.66 -13.66
CA PRO A 159 13.26 -6.68 -14.64
C PRO A 159 14.19 -7.89 -14.65
N THR A 160 15.42 -7.74 -14.14
CA THR A 160 16.47 -8.76 -14.13
C THR A 160 16.47 -9.62 -12.87
N LEU A 161 15.74 -9.23 -11.82
CA LEU A 161 15.62 -10.04 -10.61
C LEU A 161 14.59 -11.15 -10.85
N SER A 162 14.87 -12.33 -10.30
CA SER A 162 13.89 -13.40 -10.13
C SER A 162 12.81 -13.02 -9.13
N VAL A 163 11.65 -13.68 -9.22
CA VAL A 163 10.57 -13.50 -8.24
C VAL A 163 11.07 -13.72 -6.81
N LYS A 164 11.87 -14.76 -6.60
CA LYS A 164 12.48 -15.07 -5.31
C LYS A 164 13.37 -13.93 -4.82
N GLU A 165 14.31 -13.47 -5.65
CA GLU A 165 15.21 -12.37 -5.29
C GLU A 165 14.44 -11.08 -5.01
N THR A 166 13.37 -10.79 -5.76
CA THR A 166 12.49 -9.63 -5.52
C THR A 166 11.82 -9.71 -4.15
N LEU A 167 11.26 -10.86 -3.78
CA LEU A 167 10.57 -11.03 -2.50
C LEU A 167 11.56 -11.04 -1.31
N GLU A 168 12.71 -11.69 -1.45
CA GLU A 168 13.77 -11.68 -0.43
C GLU A 168 14.31 -10.26 -0.22
N PHE A 169 14.53 -9.51 -1.31
CA PHE A 169 14.96 -8.12 -1.26
C PHE A 169 13.94 -7.25 -0.53
N ALA A 170 12.66 -7.36 -0.90
CA ALA A 170 11.57 -6.63 -0.27
C ALA A 170 11.45 -6.94 1.23
N HIS A 171 11.55 -8.22 1.58
CA HIS A 171 11.56 -8.66 2.97
C HIS A 171 12.72 -8.05 3.77
N ALA A 172 13.94 -8.08 3.22
CA ALA A 172 15.11 -7.48 3.85
C ALA A 172 14.92 -5.97 4.08
N CYS A 173 14.41 -5.24 3.07
CA CYS A 173 14.12 -3.81 3.18
C CYS A 173 13.00 -3.48 4.18
N ALA A 174 12.06 -4.40 4.41
CA ALA A 174 10.96 -4.25 5.37
C ALA A 174 11.34 -4.58 6.82
N GLY A 175 12.62 -4.80 7.11
CA GLY A 175 13.11 -5.19 8.44
C GLY A 175 13.07 -6.70 8.69
N GLY A 176 13.09 -7.51 7.63
CA GLY A 176 13.07 -8.96 7.68
C GLY A 176 14.33 -9.62 8.25
N ALA A 177 15.45 -8.89 8.31
CA ALA A 177 16.72 -9.43 8.80
C ALA A 177 16.68 -9.89 10.27
N ALA A 178 15.83 -9.27 11.09
CA ALA A 178 15.58 -9.69 12.46
C ALA A 178 14.25 -9.15 12.95
N VAL A 179 13.58 -9.92 13.80
CA VAL A 179 12.38 -9.47 14.50
C VAL A 179 12.72 -8.20 15.30
N PRO A 180 12.00 -7.08 15.11
CA PRO A 180 12.27 -5.88 15.90
C PRO A 180 12.14 -6.15 17.40
N GLN A 181 13.10 -5.67 18.20
CA GLN A 181 13.12 -5.93 19.65
C GLN A 181 11.81 -5.54 20.34
N ARG A 182 11.19 -4.42 19.94
CA ARG A 182 9.87 -3.99 20.42
C ARG A 182 8.76 -5.04 20.26
N VAL A 183 8.85 -5.92 19.26
CA VAL A 183 7.90 -7.00 19.05
C VAL A 183 8.15 -8.12 20.06
N LEU A 184 9.42 -8.50 20.26
CA LEU A 184 9.81 -9.50 21.26
C LEU A 184 9.49 -9.06 22.69
N ASP A 185 9.70 -7.78 23.01
CA ASP A 185 9.39 -7.21 24.33
C ASP A 185 7.89 -7.17 24.58
N SER A 186 7.06 -7.14 23.53
CA SER A 186 5.60 -7.21 23.67
C SER A 186 5.07 -8.63 23.94
N LEU A 187 5.91 -9.66 23.80
CA LEU A 187 5.60 -11.08 24.00
C LEU A 187 6.07 -11.55 25.39
N GLN A 188 5.50 -10.98 26.44
CA GLN A 188 5.96 -11.20 27.82
C GLN A 188 4.85 -11.33 28.87
N TYR A 189 3.59 -11.32 28.45
CA TYR A 189 2.43 -11.29 29.34
C TYR A 189 1.78 -12.68 29.55
N GLY A 190 2.13 -13.67 28.73
CA GLY A 190 1.73 -15.07 28.93
C GLY A 190 2.60 -15.81 29.96
N SER A 191 2.42 -17.13 30.08
CA SER A 191 3.31 -17.97 30.87
C SER A 191 4.75 -17.98 30.33
N PRO A 192 5.77 -18.34 31.13
CA PRO A 192 7.15 -18.41 30.67
C PRO A 192 7.35 -19.31 29.44
N GLU A 193 6.64 -20.44 29.39
CA GLU A 193 6.68 -21.38 28.28
C GLU A 193 6.01 -20.81 27.02
N GLU A 194 4.82 -20.23 27.16
CA GLU A 194 4.10 -19.59 26.03
C GLU A 194 4.90 -18.44 25.44
N ASN A 195 5.53 -17.60 26.28
CA ASN A 195 6.35 -16.48 25.83
C ASN A 195 7.60 -16.96 25.08
N ALA A 196 8.26 -18.02 25.57
CA ALA A 196 9.42 -18.60 24.90
C ALA A 196 9.03 -19.19 23.54
N GLN A 197 7.90 -19.91 23.48
CA GLN A 197 7.36 -20.48 22.24
C GLN A 197 6.98 -19.39 21.24
N ALA A 198 6.25 -18.35 21.65
CA ALA A 198 5.84 -17.26 20.77
C ALA A 198 7.04 -16.50 20.18
N LYS A 199 8.09 -16.25 20.98
CA LYS A 199 9.32 -15.61 20.50
C LYS A 199 10.05 -16.50 19.49
N SER A 200 10.20 -17.79 19.79
CA SER A 200 10.84 -18.74 18.89
C SER A 200 10.07 -18.90 17.57
N LEU A 201 8.74 -18.94 17.64
CA LEU A 201 7.86 -19.00 16.48
C LEU A 201 8.05 -17.78 15.58
N ILE A 202 7.96 -16.57 16.12
CA ILE A 202 8.06 -15.34 15.33
C ILE A 202 9.45 -15.20 14.70
N GLN A 203 10.51 -15.58 15.43
CA GLN A 203 11.88 -15.57 14.89
C GLN A 203 12.03 -16.56 13.74
N SER A 204 11.49 -17.77 13.89
CA SER A 204 11.53 -18.77 12.84
C SER A 204 10.71 -18.36 11.63
N LEU A 205 9.53 -17.77 11.87
CA LEU A 205 8.65 -17.25 10.83
C LEU A 205 9.34 -16.20 9.97
N TYR A 206 10.05 -15.24 10.57
CA TYR A 206 10.77 -14.21 9.83
C TYR A 206 11.79 -14.80 8.85
N ASN A 207 12.52 -15.86 9.25
CA ASN A 207 13.54 -16.47 8.40
C ASN A 207 12.99 -17.12 7.12
N VAL A 208 11.75 -17.64 7.15
CA VAL A 208 11.12 -18.33 6.02
C VAL A 208 9.96 -17.53 5.42
N TYR A 209 9.77 -16.29 5.86
CA TYR A 209 8.64 -15.46 5.48
C TYR A 209 8.56 -15.21 3.96
N PRO A 210 9.67 -14.95 3.23
CA PRO A 210 9.62 -14.81 1.77
C PRO A 210 9.05 -16.04 1.06
N ASP A 211 9.41 -17.24 1.53
CA ASP A 211 8.93 -18.48 0.92
C ASP A 211 7.46 -18.76 1.27
N ILE A 212 7.01 -18.39 2.47
CA ILE A 212 5.58 -18.43 2.85
C ILE A 212 4.77 -17.54 1.91
N ILE A 213 5.21 -16.29 1.71
CA ILE A 213 4.54 -15.36 0.78
C ILE A 213 4.57 -15.90 -0.65
N THR A 214 5.70 -16.45 -1.10
CA THR A 214 5.84 -17.07 -2.43
C THR A 214 4.78 -18.17 -2.65
N ARG A 215 4.58 -19.04 -1.65
CA ARG A 215 3.59 -20.11 -1.71
C ARG A 215 2.16 -19.58 -1.63
N GLN A 216 1.86 -18.68 -0.71
CA GLN A 216 0.52 -18.08 -0.55
C GLN A 216 0.09 -17.29 -1.79
N MET A 217 1.03 -16.64 -2.48
CA MET A 217 0.78 -15.93 -3.74
C MET A 217 0.75 -16.86 -4.97
N GLY A 218 0.95 -18.17 -4.81
CA GLY A 218 0.97 -19.14 -5.91
C GLY A 218 2.08 -18.86 -6.93
N LEU A 219 3.26 -18.44 -6.45
CA LEU A 219 4.42 -18.08 -7.28
C LEU A 219 5.50 -19.17 -7.30
N GLU A 220 5.28 -20.31 -6.65
CA GLU A 220 6.26 -21.39 -6.50
C GLU A 220 6.85 -21.87 -7.83
N ILE A 221 6.00 -22.02 -8.86
CA ILE A 221 6.40 -22.50 -10.19
C ILE A 221 7.33 -21.50 -10.88
N CYS A 222 7.13 -20.19 -10.66
CA CYS A 222 7.88 -19.13 -11.32
C CYS A 222 8.92 -18.45 -10.42
N LYS A 223 9.23 -19.01 -9.23
CA LYS A 223 10.07 -18.34 -8.23
C LYS A 223 11.49 -18.00 -8.74
N ASP A 224 12.07 -18.88 -9.55
CA ASP A 224 13.41 -18.70 -10.14
C ASP A 224 13.36 -18.00 -11.52
N THR A 225 12.18 -17.58 -11.97
CA THR A 225 12.00 -16.85 -13.23
C THR A 225 12.15 -15.35 -13.00
N ILE A 226 12.87 -14.66 -13.89
CA ILE A 226 12.97 -13.20 -13.86
C ILE A 226 11.60 -12.54 -14.01
N VAL A 227 11.37 -11.44 -13.29
CA VAL A 227 10.10 -10.70 -13.37
C VAL A 227 9.88 -10.13 -14.77
N GLY A 228 10.95 -9.65 -15.41
CA GLY A 228 10.90 -9.07 -16.74
C GLY A 228 10.14 -7.74 -16.81
N ASN A 229 9.92 -7.26 -18.04
CA ASN A 229 9.13 -6.08 -18.35
C ASN A 229 8.65 -6.13 -19.83
N GLY A 230 8.24 -5.00 -20.40
CA GLY A 230 7.78 -4.94 -21.80
C GLY A 230 8.86 -5.24 -22.85
N MET A 231 10.15 -5.21 -22.50
CA MET A 231 11.27 -5.48 -23.40
C MET A 231 11.98 -6.80 -23.09
N LEU A 232 11.99 -7.21 -21.81
CA LEU A 232 12.60 -8.44 -21.33
C LEU A 232 11.50 -9.42 -20.92
N ARG A 233 11.36 -10.53 -21.64
CA ARG A 233 10.39 -11.56 -21.30
C ARG A 233 10.71 -12.13 -19.91
N GLY A 234 9.69 -12.21 -19.07
CA GLY A 234 9.74 -12.81 -17.74
C GLY A 234 8.42 -13.51 -17.42
N VAL A 235 7.97 -13.36 -16.18
CA VAL A 235 6.67 -13.87 -15.73
C VAL A 235 5.49 -13.21 -16.46
N SER A 236 4.33 -13.88 -16.42
CA SER A 236 3.09 -13.35 -16.97
C SER A 236 2.61 -12.07 -16.25
N GLY A 237 1.67 -11.35 -16.85
CA GLY A 237 1.09 -10.15 -16.23
C GLY A 237 0.42 -10.43 -14.88
N GLY A 238 -0.33 -11.53 -14.78
CA GLY A 238 -0.98 -11.94 -13.54
C GLY A 238 0.01 -12.38 -12.46
N GLU A 239 1.06 -13.11 -12.83
CA GLU A 239 2.16 -13.45 -11.90
C GLU A 239 2.85 -12.19 -11.39
N ARG A 240 3.20 -11.25 -12.28
CA ARG A 240 3.82 -9.97 -11.88
C ARG A 240 2.94 -9.18 -10.91
N LYS A 241 1.62 -9.19 -11.09
CA LYS A 241 0.70 -8.54 -10.15
C LYS A 241 0.75 -9.20 -8.77
N ARG A 242 0.79 -10.53 -8.72
CA ARG A 242 0.95 -11.29 -7.46
C ARG A 242 2.31 -11.04 -6.81
N VAL A 243 3.38 -10.85 -7.59
CA VAL A 243 4.70 -10.42 -7.07
C VAL A 243 4.58 -9.04 -6.40
N THR A 244 3.91 -8.07 -7.02
CA THR A 244 3.67 -6.75 -6.41
C THR A 244 2.87 -6.85 -5.12
N ILE A 245 1.84 -7.70 -5.07
CA ILE A 245 1.07 -7.92 -3.84
C ILE A 245 2.00 -8.49 -2.77
N GLY A 246 2.72 -9.59 -3.06
CA GLY A 246 3.66 -10.22 -2.12
C GLY A 246 4.72 -9.26 -1.59
N GLU A 247 5.31 -8.43 -2.45
CA GLU A 247 6.26 -7.38 -2.07
C GLU A 247 5.66 -6.41 -1.05
N MET A 248 4.42 -5.96 -1.29
CA MET A 248 3.76 -4.95 -0.47
C MET A 248 3.23 -5.49 0.87
N GLU A 249 3.05 -6.81 1.00
CA GLU A 249 2.64 -7.49 2.23
C GLU A 249 3.79 -7.68 3.23
N PHE A 250 5.05 -7.42 2.84
CA PHE A 250 6.15 -7.45 3.78
C PHE A 250 6.09 -6.30 4.81
N GLY A 251 6.41 -6.64 6.05
CA GLY A 251 6.29 -5.76 7.20
C GLY A 251 4.91 -5.84 7.87
N MET A 252 4.72 -5.09 8.95
CA MET A 252 3.47 -5.13 9.73
C MET A 252 2.38 -4.28 9.06
N LYS A 253 1.87 -4.71 7.91
CA LYS A 253 0.76 -4.03 7.21
C LYS A 253 -0.57 -4.45 7.82
N GLN A 254 -1.36 -3.47 8.26
CA GLN A 254 -2.69 -3.67 8.82
C GLN A 254 -3.80 -3.32 7.82
N VAL A 255 -3.47 -2.52 6.81
CA VAL A 255 -4.39 -2.08 5.76
C VAL A 255 -3.68 -2.16 4.42
N SER A 256 -4.28 -2.87 3.46
CA SER A 256 -3.81 -2.94 2.08
C SER A 256 -4.83 -2.27 1.15
N PHE A 257 -4.46 -1.14 0.58
CA PHE A 257 -5.21 -0.50 -0.50
C PHE A 257 -4.77 -1.07 -1.83
N MET A 258 -5.70 -1.62 -2.60
CA MET A 258 -5.43 -2.35 -3.82
C MET A 258 -6.09 -1.64 -5.00
N ASP A 259 -5.32 -0.83 -5.74
CA ASP A 259 -5.85 -0.04 -6.86
C ASP A 259 -5.78 -0.83 -8.16
N GLU A 260 -6.96 -1.17 -8.71
CA GLU A 260 -7.12 -1.86 -9.99
C GLU A 260 -6.31 -3.16 -10.09
N ILE A 261 -6.70 -4.15 -9.27
CA ILE A 261 -6.04 -5.45 -9.15
C ILE A 261 -6.69 -6.58 -9.97
N SER A 262 -7.64 -6.24 -10.84
CA SER A 262 -8.35 -7.18 -11.73
C SER A 262 -7.48 -7.69 -12.87
#